data_AF-A0A957T888-F1
#
_entry.id   AF-A0A957T888-F1
#
_cell.length_a   1.000
_cell.length_b   1.000
_cell.length_c   1.000
_cell.angle_alpha   90.00
_cell.angle_beta   90.00
_cell.angle_gamma   90.00
#
_symmetry.space_group_name_H-M   'P 1'
#
loop_
_entity.id
_entity.type
_entity.pdbx_description
1 polymer ?
#
loop_
_entity_poly.entity_id
_entity_poly.type
_entity_poly.pdbx_seq_one_letter_code
_entity_poly.pdbx_strand_id
1 'polypeptide(L)'
;MSEEERNWQEQMKDKVIDVRNEAIMQGASLYLLARRVLLAGLGAVALTAEEAQAFVDKLVERGEIAEADAQKLIEDFRERMKKSESQVQQAGGEGAKQIENILEDQIGAVLNRMNVPSKREIDQLSKQIEALSAKIDALHRGD
;
A
#
# COMPACT_ATOMS: atom_id res chain seq x y z
N MET A 1 23.30 12.85 -38.88
CA MET A 1 22.90 11.83 -37.89
C MET A 1 23.89 10.70 -38.01
N SER A 2 24.96 10.74 -37.22
CA SER A 2 25.90 9.63 -37.15
C SER A 2 25.22 8.44 -36.45
N GLU A 3 25.60 7.21 -36.80
CA GLU A 3 25.05 6.00 -36.16
C GLU A 3 25.31 5.99 -34.63
N GLU A 4 26.36 6.69 -34.17
CA GLU A 4 26.67 6.88 -32.75
C GLU A 4 25.61 7.68 -31.98
N GLU A 5 25.03 8.73 -32.56
CA GLU A 5 24.01 9.57 -31.90
C GLU A 5 22.71 8.79 -31.67
N ARG A 6 22.29 8.00 -32.67
CA ARG A 6 21.10 7.14 -32.55
C ARG A 6 21.31 6.04 -31.50
N ASN A 7 22.50 5.44 -31.49
CA ASN A 7 22.89 4.40 -30.55
C ASN A 7 22.91 4.91 -29.10
N TRP A 8 23.43 6.13 -28.87
CA TRP A 8 23.45 6.72 -27.53
C TRP A 8 22.05 7.07 -27.01
N GLN A 9 21.15 7.55 -27.87
CA GLN A 9 19.76 7.86 -27.52
C GLN A 9 18.95 6.61 -27.14
N GLU A 10 19.11 5.50 -27.88
CA GLU A 10 18.48 4.23 -27.52
C GLU A 10 19.03 3.68 -26.20
N GLN A 11 20.35 3.72 -26.00
CA GLN A 11 20.97 3.31 -24.74
C GLN A 11 20.51 4.14 -23.54
N MET A 12 20.30 5.44 -23.71
CA MET A 12 19.79 6.32 -22.64
C MET A 12 18.33 6.03 -22.32
N LYS A 13 17.48 5.81 -23.34
CA LYS A 13 16.08 5.42 -23.14
C LYS A 13 15.97 4.08 -22.40
N ASP A 14 16.75 3.09 -22.81
CA ASP A 14 16.76 1.77 -22.15
C ASP A 14 17.24 1.86 -20.70
N LYS A 15 18.33 2.59 -20.43
CA LYS A 15 18.81 2.80 -19.05
C LYS A 15 17.78 3.53 -18.19
N VAL A 16 17.07 4.52 -18.73
CA VAL A 16 16.01 5.23 -17.99
C VAL A 16 14.84 4.31 -17.69
N ILE A 17 14.46 3.45 -18.63
CA ILE A 17 13.39 2.45 -18.45
C ILE A 17 13.80 1.42 -17.40
N ASP A 18 15.01 0.90 -17.45
CA ASP A 18 15.52 -0.11 -16.51
C ASP A 18 15.60 0.45 -15.09
N VAL A 19 16.20 1.64 -14.91
CA VAL A 19 16.30 2.29 -13.59
C VAL A 19 14.91 2.61 -13.03
N ARG A 20 13.98 3.09 -13.88
CA ARG A 20 12.58 3.30 -13.47
C ARG A 20 11.93 2.00 -13.01
N ASN A 21 12.06 0.93 -13.79
CA ASN A 21 11.44 -0.35 -13.49
C ASN A 21 12.03 -0.96 -12.20
N GLU A 22 13.34 -0.87 -12.01
CA GLU A 22 14.03 -1.32 -10.81
C GLU A 22 13.58 -0.53 -9.57
N ALA A 23 13.51 0.80 -9.66
CA ALA A 23 13.05 1.64 -8.55
C ALA A 23 11.58 1.39 -8.18
N ILE A 24 10.71 1.18 -9.18
CA ILE A 24 9.30 0.82 -8.97
C ILE A 24 9.18 -0.56 -8.29
N MET A 25 9.97 -1.54 -8.73
CA MET A 25 9.95 -2.91 -8.18
C MET A 25 10.45 -2.92 -6.73
N GLN A 26 11.54 -2.21 -6.43
CA GLN A 26 12.07 -2.09 -5.07
C GLN A 26 11.06 -1.41 -4.15
N GLY A 27 10.47 -0.28 -4.59
CA GLY A 27 9.42 0.43 -3.84
C GLY A 27 8.16 -0.41 -3.61
N ALA A 28 7.73 -1.20 -4.60
CA ALA A 28 6.57 -2.08 -4.49
C ALA A 28 6.79 -3.20 -3.46
N SER A 29 7.98 -3.81 -3.43
CA SER A 29 8.30 -4.85 -2.43
C SER A 29 8.26 -4.30 -1.00
N LEU A 30 8.75 -3.08 -0.80
CA LEU A 30 8.80 -2.42 0.49
C LEU A 30 7.42 -1.93 0.94
N TYR A 31 6.58 -1.49 -0.01
CA TYR A 31 5.17 -1.21 0.22
C TYR A 31 4.42 -2.45 0.70
N LEU A 32 4.59 -3.59 0.03
CA LEU A 32 3.96 -4.85 0.43
C LEU A 32 4.43 -5.32 1.81
N LEU A 33 5.72 -5.15 2.12
CA LEU A 33 6.27 -5.47 3.44
C LEU A 33 5.69 -4.56 4.53
N ALA A 34 5.67 -3.25 4.30
CA ALA A 34 5.11 -2.27 5.24
C ALA A 34 3.62 -2.56 5.50
N ARG A 35 2.85 -2.81 4.44
CA ARG A 35 1.44 -3.24 4.54
C ARG A 35 1.30 -4.50 5.37
N ARG A 36 2.13 -5.52 5.14
CA ARG A 36 2.08 -6.80 5.86
C ARG A 36 2.44 -6.65 7.34
N VAL A 37 3.48 -5.89 7.67
CA VAL A 37 3.89 -5.62 9.05
C VAL A 37 2.82 -4.83 9.79
N LEU A 38 2.24 -3.81 9.15
CA LEU A 38 1.17 -3.01 9.74
C LEU A 38 -0.10 -3.84 9.96
N LEU A 39 -0.51 -4.67 9.00
CA LEU A 39 -1.64 -5.59 9.14
C LEU A 39 -1.40 -6.65 10.24
N ALA A 40 -0.16 -7.14 10.38
CA ALA A 40 0.21 -8.05 11.47
C ALA A 40 0.19 -7.35 12.84
N GLY A 41 0.67 -6.10 12.91
CA GLY A 41 0.66 -5.29 14.12
C GLY A 41 -0.74 -4.80 14.54
N LEU A 42 -1.64 -4.61 13.57
CA LEU A 42 -3.04 -4.23 13.79
C LEU A 42 -3.96 -5.44 14.03
N GLY A 43 -3.44 -6.67 13.98
CA GLY A 43 -4.22 -7.88 14.25
C GLY A 43 -5.18 -8.27 13.13
N ALA A 44 -4.95 -7.83 11.89
CA ALA A 44 -5.81 -8.08 10.73
C ALA A 44 -5.93 -9.57 10.32
N VAL A 45 -5.27 -10.49 11.04
CA VAL A 45 -5.46 -11.95 10.94
C VAL A 45 -5.62 -12.64 12.31
N ALA A 46 -5.45 -11.93 13.43
CA ALA A 46 -5.43 -12.56 14.75
C ALA A 46 -6.83 -12.63 15.38
N LEU A 47 -7.61 -11.55 15.37
CA LEU A 47 -8.91 -11.57 16.04
C LEU A 47 -9.99 -12.25 15.18
N THR A 48 -10.08 -13.58 15.29
CA THR A 48 -11.26 -14.32 14.82
C THR A 48 -12.39 -14.21 15.84
N ALA A 49 -13.62 -14.51 15.42
CA ALA A 49 -14.74 -14.59 16.36
C ALA A 49 -14.47 -15.62 17.47
N GLU A 50 -13.72 -16.70 17.18
CA GLU A 50 -13.31 -17.67 18.19
C GLU A 50 -12.26 -17.12 19.17
N GLU A 51 -11.25 -16.38 18.71
CA GLU A 51 -10.26 -15.77 19.60
C GLU A 51 -10.87 -14.68 20.48
N ALA A 52 -11.79 -13.88 19.93
CA ALA A 52 -12.54 -12.89 20.69
C ALA A 52 -13.42 -13.55 21.77
N GLN A 53 -14.08 -14.66 21.44
CA GLN A 53 -14.89 -15.44 22.39
C GLN A 53 -14.02 -16.01 23.52
N ALA A 54 -12.90 -16.66 23.19
CA ALA A 54 -11.98 -17.21 24.19
C ALA A 54 -11.36 -16.13 25.11
N PHE A 55 -11.17 -14.91 24.61
CA PHE A 55 -10.70 -13.78 25.41
C PHE A 55 -11.78 -13.31 26.40
N VAL A 56 -13.03 -13.17 25.94
CA VAL A 56 -14.15 -12.78 26.78
C VAL A 56 -14.46 -13.85 27.83
N ASP A 57 -14.41 -15.13 27.47
CA ASP A 57 -14.61 -16.25 28.40
C ASP A 57 -13.58 -16.20 29.55
N LYS A 58 -12.31 -15.88 29.25
CA LYS A 58 -11.27 -15.68 30.29
C LYS A 58 -11.56 -14.49 31.21
N LEU A 59 -12.19 -13.43 30.71
CA LEU A 59 -12.60 -12.29 31.54
C LEU A 59 -13.76 -12.65 32.47
N VAL A 60 -14.67 -13.52 32.02
CA VAL A 60 -15.75 -14.08 32.85
C VAL A 60 -15.21 -15.01 33.92
N GLU A 61 -14.29 -15.93 33.58
CA GLU A 61 -13.64 -16.82 34.55
C GLU A 61 -12.89 -16.05 35.65
N ARG A 62 -12.31 -14.90 35.30
CA ARG A 62 -11.62 -14.01 36.24
C ARG A 62 -12.59 -13.13 37.05
N GLY A 63 -13.89 -13.18 36.76
CA GLY A 63 -14.91 -12.35 37.40
C GLY A 63 -14.83 -10.87 37.04
N GLU A 64 -14.10 -10.51 35.98
CA GLU A 64 -13.96 -9.12 35.51
C GLU A 64 -15.19 -8.67 34.70
N ILE A 65 -15.94 -9.62 34.13
CA ILE A 65 -17.18 -9.39 33.37
C ILE A 65 -18.24 -10.42 33.80
N ALA A 66 -19.52 -10.00 33.84
CA ALA A 66 -20.64 -10.90 34.05
C ALA A 66 -20.94 -11.73 32.79
N GLU A 67 -21.31 -13.01 32.96
CA GLU A 67 -21.59 -13.93 31.85
C GLU A 67 -22.67 -13.39 30.88
N ALA A 68 -23.68 -12.69 31.40
CA ALA A 68 -24.72 -12.04 30.62
C ALA A 68 -24.21 -10.89 29.73
N ASP A 69 -23.23 -10.12 30.23
CA ASP A 69 -22.61 -9.02 29.48
C ASP A 69 -21.60 -9.54 28.45
N ALA A 70 -20.89 -10.62 28.79
CA ALA A 70 -20.03 -11.34 27.86
C ALA A 70 -20.79 -11.89 26.65
N GLN A 71 -21.94 -12.55 26.88
CA GLN A 71 -22.79 -13.04 25.79
C GLN A 71 -23.26 -11.91 24.88
N LYS A 72 -23.70 -10.78 25.46
CA LYS A 72 -24.08 -9.59 24.68
C LYS A 72 -22.91 -9.02 23.87
N LEU A 73 -21.72 -8.92 24.45
CA LEU A 73 -20.53 -8.42 23.74
C LEU A 73 -20.16 -9.29 22.54
N ILE A 74 -20.23 -10.61 22.70
CA ILE A 74 -19.97 -11.56 21.60
C ILE A 74 -21.05 -11.45 20.53
N GLU A 75 -22.31 -11.35 20.93
CA GLU A 75 -23.45 -11.25 20.01
C GLU A 75 -23.42 -9.93 19.23
N ASP A 76 -23.15 -8.81 19.89
CA ASP A 76 -22.95 -7.48 19.28
C ASP A 76 -21.76 -7.49 18.31
N PHE A 77 -20.64 -8.14 18.68
CA PHE A 77 -19.48 -8.27 17.80
C PHE A 77 -19.82 -9.09 16.55
N ARG A 78 -20.56 -10.19 16.72
CA ARG A 78 -20.98 -11.08 15.63
C ARG A 78 -22.01 -10.41 14.70
N GLU A 79 -22.95 -9.65 15.26
CA GLU A 79 -23.88 -8.83 14.49
C GLU A 79 -23.16 -7.72 13.73
N ARG A 80 -22.22 -7.00 14.37
CA ARG A 80 -21.41 -5.97 13.70
C ARG A 80 -20.59 -6.56 12.56
N MET A 81 -19.99 -7.73 12.75
CA MET A 81 -19.27 -8.45 11.70
C MET A 81 -20.21 -8.85 10.56
N LYS A 82 -21.37 -9.47 10.84
CA LYS A 82 -22.37 -9.82 9.81
C LYS A 82 -22.94 -8.60 9.09
N LYS A 83 -23.15 -7.49 9.80
CA LYS A 83 -23.67 -6.24 9.24
C LYS A 83 -22.63 -5.52 8.40
N SER A 84 -21.37 -5.57 8.82
CA SER A 84 -20.22 -5.13 8.04
C SER A 84 -20.05 -6.01 6.80
N GLU A 85 -20.16 -7.33 6.93
CA GLU A 85 -20.04 -8.29 5.82
C GLU A 85 -21.19 -8.13 4.80
N SER A 86 -22.42 -7.93 5.26
CA SER A 86 -23.57 -7.67 4.39
C SER A 86 -23.56 -6.27 3.77
N GLN A 87 -23.08 -5.24 4.48
CA GLN A 87 -22.82 -3.91 3.88
C GLN A 87 -21.65 -3.95 2.89
N VAL A 88 -20.60 -4.72 3.16
CA VAL A 88 -19.48 -4.93 2.23
C VAL A 88 -19.97 -5.64 0.96
N GLN A 89 -20.90 -6.59 1.09
CA GLN A 89 -21.53 -7.29 -0.04
C GLN A 89 -22.55 -6.44 -0.80
N GLN A 90 -23.32 -5.56 -0.15
CA GLN A 90 -24.36 -4.73 -0.79
C GLN A 90 -23.88 -3.34 -1.25
N ALA A 91 -22.89 -2.75 -0.58
CA ALA A 91 -22.30 -1.44 -0.91
C ALA A 91 -20.92 -1.56 -1.59
N GLY A 92 -20.42 -2.77 -1.84
CA GLY A 92 -19.14 -2.93 -2.53
C GLY A 92 -17.98 -2.29 -1.77
N GLY A 93 -17.76 -2.72 -0.52
CA GLY A 93 -16.52 -2.46 0.21
C GLY A 93 -16.24 -1.00 0.63
N GLU A 94 -17.20 -0.07 0.64
CA GLU A 94 -16.92 1.35 0.97
C GLU A 94 -16.31 1.59 2.36
N GLY A 95 -16.80 0.90 3.41
CA GLY A 95 -16.24 1.01 4.76
C GLY A 95 -14.85 0.36 4.89
N ALA A 96 -14.66 -0.79 4.22
CA ALA A 96 -13.35 -1.45 4.14
C ALA A 96 -12.35 -0.61 3.34
N LYS A 97 -12.79 0.02 2.24
CA LYS A 97 -12.03 0.97 1.44
C LYS A 97 -11.64 2.21 2.22
N GLN A 98 -12.49 2.73 3.10
CA GLN A 98 -12.12 3.90 3.91
C GLN A 98 -11.00 3.58 4.89
N ILE A 99 -11.05 2.40 5.52
CA ILE A 99 -9.97 1.91 6.39
C ILE A 99 -8.72 1.61 5.56
N GLU A 100 -8.87 1.00 4.39
CA GLU A 100 -7.76 0.73 3.47
C GLU A 100 -7.10 2.03 3.00
N ASN A 101 -7.86 3.06 2.62
CA ASN A 101 -7.32 4.36 2.21
C ASN A 101 -6.52 5.03 3.34
N ILE A 102 -7.04 5.03 4.58
CA ILE A 102 -6.30 5.58 5.74
C ILE A 102 -5.01 4.77 5.98
N LEU A 103 -5.06 3.44 5.79
CA LEU A 103 -3.90 2.57 5.91
C LEU A 103 -2.87 2.87 4.82
N GLU A 104 -3.30 3.01 3.57
CA GLU A 104 -2.45 3.33 2.42
C GLU A 104 -1.76 4.68 2.59
N ASP A 105 -2.47 5.71 3.07
CA ASP A 105 -1.90 7.03 3.34
C ASP A 105 -0.79 6.96 4.41
N GLN A 106 -1.02 6.19 5.48
CA GLN A 106 -0.05 6.04 6.56
C GLN A 106 1.17 5.21 6.13
N ILE A 107 0.96 4.16 5.33
CA ILE A 107 2.05 3.38 4.73
C ILE A 107 2.85 4.27 3.77
N GLY A 108 2.19 5.08 2.94
CA GLY A 108 2.83 6.03 2.04
C GLY A 108 3.68 7.06 2.79
N ALA A 109 3.19 7.59 3.91
CA ALA A 109 3.94 8.52 4.75
C ALA A 109 5.21 7.90 5.36
N VAL A 110 5.14 6.62 5.77
CA VAL A 110 6.31 5.88 6.29
C VAL A 110 7.33 5.61 5.18
N LEU A 111 6.88 5.19 4.00
CA LEU A 111 7.75 4.95 2.85
C LEU A 111 8.47 6.22 2.39
N ASN A 112 7.76 7.35 2.35
CA ASN A 112 8.36 8.65 2.08
C ASN A 112 9.44 9.03 3.11
N ARG A 113 9.21 8.73 4.41
CA ARG A 113 10.22 8.92 5.46
C ARG A 113 11.44 8.02 5.32
N MET A 114 11.29 6.84 4.71
CA MET A 114 12.40 5.94 4.38
C MET A 114 13.06 6.27 3.03
N ASN A 115 12.75 7.45 2.46
CA ASN A 115 13.30 7.94 1.21
C ASN A 115 12.97 7.04 0.01
N VAL A 116 11.81 6.38 0.05
CA VAL A 116 11.28 5.53 -1.02
C VAL A 116 10.44 6.41 -1.95
N PRO A 117 10.85 6.62 -3.20
CA PRO A 117 10.10 7.47 -4.13
C PRO A 117 8.81 6.79 -4.57
N SER A 118 7.74 7.58 -4.71
CA SER A 118 6.47 7.09 -5.25
C SER A 118 6.57 6.87 -6.76
N LYS A 119 5.76 5.95 -7.29
CA LYS A 119 5.68 5.69 -8.74
C LYS A 119 5.45 6.98 -9.55
N ARG A 120 4.61 7.90 -9.05
CA ARG A 120 4.29 9.16 -9.72
C ARG A 120 5.52 10.07 -9.83
N GLU A 121 6.34 10.13 -8.78
CA GLU A 121 7.57 10.92 -8.77
C GLU A 121 8.61 10.34 -9.74
N ILE A 122 8.75 9.00 -9.77
CA ILE A 122 9.64 8.32 -10.72
C ILE A 122 9.18 8.61 -12.16
N ASP A 123 7.88 8.49 -12.46
CA ASP A 123 7.33 8.76 -13.78
C ASP A 123 7.52 10.23 -14.20
N GLN A 124 7.39 11.17 -13.26
CA GLN A 124 7.63 12.58 -13.51
C GLN A 124 9.09 12.88 -13.82
N LEU A 125 10.02 12.28 -13.07
CA LEU A 125 11.47 12.39 -13.31
C LEU A 125 11.85 11.77 -14.66
N SER A 126 11.32 10.59 -15.01
CA SER A 126 11.54 9.97 -16.33
C SER A 126 11.13 10.89 -17.47
N LYS A 127 9.94 11.52 -17.38
CA LYS A 127 9.48 12.49 -18.39
C LYS A 127 10.38 13.72 -18.49
N GLN A 128 10.87 14.22 -17.36
CA GLN A 128 11.81 15.36 -17.34
C GLN A 128 13.14 15.00 -18.00
N ILE A 129 13.65 13.78 -17.74
CA ILE A 129 14.89 13.27 -18.36
C ILE A 129 14.70 13.11 -19.87
N GLU A 130 13.59 12.52 -20.31
CA GLU A 130 13.26 12.40 -21.74
C GLU A 130 13.19 13.78 -22.43
N ALA A 131 12.51 14.74 -21.81
CA ALA A 131 12.40 16.10 -22.34
C ALA A 131 13.76 16.83 -22.39
N LEU A 132 14.63 16.59 -21.40
CA LEU A 132 15.97 17.19 -21.37
C LEU A 132 16.88 16.54 -22.44
N SER A 133 16.81 15.21 -22.61
CA SER A 133 17.51 14.50 -23.68
C SER A 133 17.13 15.04 -25.06
N ALA A 134 15.83 15.25 -25.30
CA ALA A 134 15.33 15.82 -26.56
C ALA A 134 15.81 17.26 -26.81
N LYS A 135 15.97 18.08 -25.76
CA LYS A 135 16.50 19.45 -25.89
C LYS A 135 18.00 19.46 -26.18
N ILE A 136 18.76 18.57 -25.55
CA ILE A 136 20.20 18.41 -25.83
C ILE A 136 20.41 17.96 -27.28
N ASP A 137 19.57 17.06 -27.79
CA ASP A 137 19.58 16.66 -29.21
C ASP A 137 19.23 17.80 -30.17
N ALA A 138 18.37 18.72 -29.78
CA ALA A 138 18.01 19.87 -30.60
C ALA A 138 19.16 20.89 -30.68
N LEU A 139 19.93 21.02 -29.60
CA LEU A 139 21.12 21.88 -29.56
C LEU A 139 22.29 21.28 -30.36
N HIS A 140 22.60 20.00 -30.19
CA HIS A 140 23.66 19.34 -30.96
C HIS A 140 23.38 19.23 -32.47
N ARG A 141 22.12 19.31 -32.90
CA ARG A 141 21.77 19.36 -34.34
C ARG A 141 21.77 20.77 -34.92
N GLY A 142 21.92 21.80 -34.09
CA GLY A 142 21.90 23.21 -34.46
C GLY A 142 23.27 23.87 -34.60
N ASP A 143 24.33 23.19 -34.17
CA ASP A 143 25.76 23.48 -34.49
C ASP A 143 26.24 22.53 -35.60
#